data_AF-A0A329M5K7-F1
#
_entry.id   AF-A0A329M5K7-F1
#
_cell.length_a   1.000
_cell.length_b   1.000
_cell.length_c   1.000
_cell.angle_alpha   90.00
_cell.angle_beta   90.00
_cell.angle_gamma   90.00
#
_symmetry.space_group_name_H-M   'P 1'
#
loop_
_entity.id
_entity.type
_entity.pdbx_description
1 polymer ?
#
loop_
_entity_poly.entity_id
_entity_poly.type
_entity_poly.pdbx_seq_one_letter_code
_entity_poly.pdbx_strand_id
1 'polypeptide(L)'
;MIGLYSVPERGVALAQGCQGGEEQDQFTMTCVPFLVPTSPPLFQTTAANPDVPEIQGIPCIGHNAGGCIGLAEDEAAQGPPVQPRSIISASP
;
A
#
# COMPACT_ATOMS: atom_id res chain seq x y z
N MET A 1 -8.03 -23.89 -36.33
CA MET A 1 -8.64 -22.59 -36.00
C MET A 1 -8.83 -22.56 -34.49
N ILE A 2 -7.85 -22.02 -33.74
CA ILE A 2 -7.92 -21.92 -32.27
C ILE A 2 -8.47 -20.52 -31.97
N GLY A 3 -9.68 -20.45 -31.42
CA GLY A 3 -10.33 -19.20 -31.04
C GLY A 3 -9.71 -18.66 -29.76
N LEU A 4 -9.09 -17.50 -29.84
CA LEU A 4 -8.75 -16.69 -28.66
C LEU A 4 -10.05 -16.16 -28.06
N TYR A 5 -10.44 -16.65 -26.88
CA TYR A 5 -11.45 -16.01 -26.06
C TYR A 5 -10.73 -15.09 -25.07
N SER A 6 -10.96 -13.78 -25.18
CA SER A 6 -10.57 -12.83 -24.15
C SER A 6 -11.50 -13.01 -22.95
N VAL A 7 -10.97 -13.47 -21.82
CA VAL A 7 -11.67 -13.34 -20.54
C VAL A 7 -11.77 -11.83 -20.25
N PRO A 8 -12.96 -11.28 -19.97
CA PRO A 8 -13.02 -9.92 -19.47
C PRO A 8 -12.29 -9.91 -18.12
N GLU A 9 -11.15 -9.24 -18.08
CA GLU A 9 -10.54 -8.84 -16.82
C GLU A 9 -11.66 -8.13 -16.04
N ARG A 10 -11.89 -8.54 -14.78
CA ARG A 10 -12.85 -7.82 -13.93
C ARG A 10 -12.32 -6.41 -13.83
N GLY A 11 -12.84 -5.52 -14.67
CA GLY A 11 -12.50 -4.12 -14.68
C GLY A 11 -12.76 -3.61 -13.28
N VAL A 12 -11.67 -3.40 -12.53
CA VAL A 12 -11.59 -2.26 -11.62
C VAL A 12 -12.24 -1.11 -12.38
N ALA A 13 -13.26 -0.50 -11.76
CA ALA A 13 -13.88 0.67 -12.33
C ALA A 13 -12.74 1.61 -12.72
N LEU A 14 -12.53 1.81 -14.02
CA LEU A 14 -11.55 2.77 -14.48
C LEU A 14 -12.13 4.11 -14.05
N ALA A 15 -11.71 4.57 -12.88
CA ALA A 15 -11.86 5.93 -12.43
C ALA A 15 -11.50 6.84 -13.61
N GLN A 16 -12.51 7.45 -14.23
CA GLN A 16 -12.33 8.24 -15.45
C GLN A 16 -11.44 9.43 -15.11
N GLY A 17 -10.13 9.31 -15.34
CA GLY A 17 -9.15 10.38 -15.09
C GLY A 17 -7.98 10.04 -14.16
N CYS A 18 -7.96 8.87 -13.50
CA CYS A 18 -6.83 8.47 -12.66
C CYS A 18 -5.83 7.57 -13.40
N GLN A 19 -4.55 7.64 -13.02
CA GLN A 19 -3.51 6.78 -13.58
C GLN A 19 -3.73 5.33 -13.14
N GLY A 20 -3.25 4.37 -13.91
CA GLY A 20 -3.31 2.95 -13.51
C GLY A 20 -2.58 2.74 -12.19
N GLY A 21 -3.25 2.15 -11.20
CA GLY A 21 -2.74 2.08 -9.82
C GLY A 21 -3.49 2.97 -8.83
N GLU A 22 -4.42 3.79 -9.30
CA GLU A 22 -5.22 4.71 -8.50
C GLU A 22 -6.73 4.61 -8.81
N GLU A 23 -7.57 4.90 -7.82
CA GLU A 23 -9.03 5.04 -7.95
C GLU A 23 -9.45 6.48 -7.61
N GLN A 24 -10.45 7.00 -8.32
CA GLN A 24 -11.05 8.31 -8.03
C GLN A 24 -11.97 8.17 -6.83
N ASP A 25 -11.65 8.88 -5.76
CA ASP A 25 -12.57 9.09 -4.66
C ASP A 25 -13.77 9.91 -5.16
N GLN A 26 -14.96 9.30 -5.15
CA GLN A 26 -16.20 9.90 -5.64
C GLN A 26 -16.66 11.13 -4.85
N PHE A 27 -16.15 11.33 -3.63
CA PHE A 27 -16.53 12.43 -2.75
C PHE A 27 -15.53 13.59 -2.81
N THR A 28 -14.23 13.29 -2.95
CA THR A 28 -13.17 14.32 -2.99
C THR A 28 -12.66 14.62 -4.39
N MET A 29 -13.02 13.79 -5.38
CA MET A 29 -12.53 13.83 -6.76
C MET A 29 -11.00 13.70 -6.87
N THR A 30 -10.31 13.25 -5.81
CA THR A 30 -8.87 13.00 -5.83
C THR A 30 -8.57 11.54 -6.19
N CYS A 31 -7.51 11.32 -6.98
CA CYS A 31 -7.00 9.98 -7.24
C CYS A 31 -6.24 9.47 -6.01
N VAL A 32 -6.73 8.37 -5.44
CA VAL A 32 -6.09 7.69 -4.31
C VAL A 32 -5.44 6.39 -4.80
N PRO A 33 -4.23 6.06 -4.33
CA PRO A 33 -3.60 4.80 -4.72
C PRO A 33 -4.43 3.61 -4.25
N PHE A 34 -4.47 2.54 -5.04
CA PHE A 34 -5.00 1.27 -4.56
C PHE A 34 -4.20 0.83 -3.33
N LEU A 35 -4.89 0.33 -2.31
CA LEU A 35 -4.23 -0.44 -1.26
C LEU A 35 -3.53 -1.61 -1.96
N VAL A 36 -2.20 -1.57 -1.99
CA VAL A 36 -1.40 -2.59 -2.67
C VAL A 36 -1.81 -3.94 -2.10
N PRO A 37 -2.13 -4.96 -2.93
CA PRO A 37 -2.45 -6.30 -2.42
C PRO A 37 -1.34 -6.91 -1.55
N THR A 38 -0.14 -6.33 -1.59
CA THR A 38 1.05 -6.71 -0.83
C THR A 38 1.63 -5.55 -0.02
N SER A 39 0.80 -4.79 0.70
CA SER A 39 1.35 -3.99 1.81
C SER A 39 1.87 -4.95 2.88
N PRO A 40 3.13 -4.81 3.36
CA PRO A 40 3.58 -5.54 4.53
C PRO A 40 2.56 -5.32 5.67
N PRO A 41 2.18 -6.37 6.42
CA PRO A 41 1.33 -6.17 7.57
C PRO A 41 2.08 -5.30 8.58
N LEU A 42 1.51 -4.14 8.92
CA LEU A 42 2.08 -3.19 9.89
C LEU A 42 2.24 -3.81 11.30
N PHE A 43 1.50 -4.88 11.57
CA PHE A 43 1.56 -5.63 12.82
C PHE A 43 1.92 -7.08 12.50
N GLN A 44 2.88 -7.63 13.23
CA GLN A 44 3.28 -9.03 13.13
C GLN A 44 2.94 -9.72 14.45
N THR A 45 2.38 -10.93 14.41
CA THR A 45 2.21 -11.73 15.63
C THR A 45 3.40 -12.67 15.77
N THR A 46 4.15 -12.53 16.86
CA THR A 46 5.37 -13.33 17.10
C THR A 46 4.98 -14.66 17.76
N ALA A 47 5.78 -15.71 17.55
CA ALA A 47 5.50 -17.06 18.07
C ALA A 47 5.42 -17.15 19.62
N ALA A 48 5.80 -16.10 20.35
CA ALA A 48 5.68 -16.03 21.80
C ALA A 48 4.23 -15.94 22.28
N ASN A 49 3.36 -15.23 21.53
CA ASN A 49 1.92 -15.22 21.73
C ASN A 49 1.20 -14.82 20.43
N PRO A 50 0.56 -15.76 19.71
CA PRO A 50 -0.10 -15.47 18.43
C PRO A 50 -1.31 -14.54 18.56
N ASP A 51 -1.85 -14.36 19.77
CA ASP A 51 -2.99 -13.47 20.05
C ASP A 51 -2.57 -12.02 20.29
N VAL A 52 -1.26 -11.74 20.38
CA VAL A 52 -0.72 -10.41 20.65
C VAL A 52 0.04 -9.90 19.43
N PRO A 53 -0.49 -8.86 18.75
CA PRO A 53 0.26 -8.18 17.70
C PRO A 53 1.46 -7.43 18.28
N GLU A 54 2.54 -7.40 17.51
CA GLU A 54 3.82 -6.77 17.84
C GLU A 54 4.31 -5.92 16.67
N ILE A 55 5.01 -4.84 16.98
CA ILE A 55 5.77 -4.04 16.00
C ILE A 55 7.21 -3.98 16.47
N GLN A 56 8.15 -4.41 15.61
CA GLN A 56 9.59 -4.47 15.94
C GLN A 56 9.88 -5.24 17.26
N GLY A 57 9.07 -6.26 17.57
CA GLY A 57 9.18 -7.05 18.80
C GLY A 57 8.57 -6.41 20.05
N ILE A 58 7.81 -5.33 19.91
CA ILE A 58 7.11 -4.67 21.02
C ILE A 58 5.63 -5.12 21.03
N PRO A 59 5.15 -5.77 22.11
CA PRO A 59 3.77 -6.24 22.20
C PRO A 59 2.80 -5.08 22.36
N CYS A 60 1.84 -4.99 21.45
CA CYS A 60 0.87 -3.90 21.32
C CYS A 60 -0.32 -4.07 22.27
N ILE A 61 -0.03 -4.35 23.54
CA ILE A 61 -1.01 -4.53 24.61
C ILE A 61 -0.62 -3.71 25.85
N GLY A 62 -1.62 -3.37 26.66
CA GLY A 62 -1.43 -2.66 27.93
C GLY A 62 -0.72 -1.32 27.75
N HIS A 63 0.39 -1.13 28.46
CA HIS A 63 1.17 0.12 28.45
C HIS A 63 1.76 0.47 27.07
N ASN A 64 2.07 -0.53 26.27
CA ASN A 64 2.76 -0.36 24.98
C ASN A 64 1.79 -0.13 23.81
N ALA A 65 0.48 -0.20 24.04
CA ALA A 65 -0.52 -0.03 22.98
C ALA A 65 -0.38 1.34 22.26
N GLY A 66 -0.13 2.42 22.99
CA GLY A 66 0.09 3.74 22.40
C GLY A 66 1.41 3.84 21.63
N GLY A 67 2.48 3.19 22.11
CA GLY A 67 3.77 3.16 21.43
C GLY A 67 3.73 2.40 20.10
N CYS A 68 2.95 1.32 20.03
CA CYS A 68 2.74 0.61 18.77
C CYS A 68 2.01 1.44 17.71
N ILE A 69 1.04 2.27 18.10
CA ILE A 69 0.35 3.13 17.12
C ILE A 69 1.36 4.08 16.48
N GLY A 70 2.21 4.74 17.28
CA GLY A 70 3.24 5.63 16.75
C GLY A 70 4.24 4.92 15.83
N LEU A 71 4.67 3.70 16.19
CA LEU A 71 5.57 2.91 15.34
C LEU A 71 4.91 2.45 14.03
N ALA A 72 3.63 2.10 14.07
CA ALA A 72 2.86 1.76 12.87
C ALA A 72 2.73 2.97 11.94
N GLU A 73 2.47 4.15 12.51
CA GLU A 73 2.39 5.41 11.78
C GLU A 73 3.74 5.79 11.16
N ASP A 74 4.84 5.63 11.90
CA ASP A 74 6.21 5.86 11.39
C ASP A 74 6.55 4.93 10.21
N GLU A 75 6.20 3.64 10.30
CA GLU A 75 6.44 2.67 9.23
C GLU A 75 5.57 2.96 7.99
N ALA A 76 4.33 3.42 8.19
CA ALA A 76 3.47 3.88 7.10
C ALA A 76 3.97 5.20 6.48
N ALA A 77 4.54 6.10 7.28
CA ALA A 77 5.05 7.39 6.85
C ALA A 77 6.36 7.30 6.06
N GLN A 78 7.11 6.20 6.17
CA GLN A 78 8.36 6.00 5.43
C GLN A 78 8.16 6.00 3.91
N GLY A 79 6.95 5.70 3.43
CA GLY A 79 6.58 5.80 2.02
C GLY A 79 7.47 4.98 1.08
N PRO A 80 7.19 4.98 -0.23
CA PRO A 80 8.10 4.37 -1.20
C PRO A 80 9.44 5.12 -1.23
N PRO A 81 10.58 4.43 -1.40
CA PRO A 81 11.86 5.09 -1.55
C PRO A 81 11.82 6.10 -2.71
N VAL A 82 12.35 7.30 -2.50
CA VAL A 82 12.43 8.33 -3.54
C VAL A 82 13.28 7.80 -4.70
N GLN A 83 12.66 7.57 -5.86
CA GLN A 83 13.37 7.14 -7.05
C GLN A 83 14.07 8.37 -7.68
N PRO A 84 15.42 8.45 -7.67
CA PRO A 84 16.11 9.57 -8.31
C PRO A 84 15.88 9.51 -9.83
N ARG A 85 15.40 10.61 -10.41
CA ARG A 85 15.27 10.74 -11.86
C ARG A 85 16.59 11.23 -12.43
N SER A 86 17.43 10.32 -12.93
CA SER A 86 18.71 10.64 -13.58
C SER A 86 18.59 10.60 -15.11
N ILE A 87 17.67 11.41 -15.66
CA ILE A 87 17.59 11.66 -17.11
C ILE A 87 18.02 13.09 -17.39
N ILE A 88 19.25 13.26 -17.85
CA ILE A 88 19.69 14.50 -18.49
C ILE A 88 19.30 14.38 -19.95
N SER A 89 18.20 15.01 -20.36
CA SER A 89 17.80 15.09 -21.77
C SER A 89 18.60 16.20 -22.45
N ALA A 90 19.70 15.84 -23.09
CA ALA A 90 20.36 16.74 -24.04
C ALA A 90 19.63 16.64 -25.38
N SER A 91 18.87 17.67 -25.73
CA SER A 91 18.34 17.84 -27.09
C SER A 91 19.49 18.36 -27.99
N PRO A 92 19.68 17.85 -29.22
CA PRO A 92 20.74 18.30 -30.14
C PRO A 92 20.60 19.77 -30.55
#